data_AF-A0A538CGZ5-F1
#
_entry.id   AF-A0A538CGZ5-F1
#
_cell.length_a   1.000
_cell.length_b   1.000
_cell.length_c   1.000
_cell.angle_alpha   90.00
_cell.angle_beta   90.00
_cell.angle_gamma   90.00
#
_symmetry.space_group_name_H-M   'P 1'
#
loop_
_entity.id
_entity.type
_entity.pdbx_description
1 polymer ?
#
loop_
_entity_poly.entity_id
_entity_poly.type
_entity_poly.pdbx_seq_one_letter_code
_entity_poly.pdbx_strand_id
1 'polypeptide(L)'
;MRYAFRLVLALGVAYLVAAASPRAVQSTHLKIIVGVTDDTAKWMVRQDGIVGVHRDLRLMAVRVTIPWRPGQVRPTKLQQVYLHRIARLAQLNDRIVLAVYNTAELAPTTRTARNQYCAFVQGAVRRIPLIHDVEIWNEANSPTYWPERDGAGSYAKLLARCYDVLHGRPFPINVISSTASRHDPAGFVFALGDAYRSLGRVRPLFDTFGHNPYPENSAEPPWALHEGSDVIAEGDYETLMNVLHTAFDDTGQPVPGERGITIWYVEDGFQTVPPADKRRYYRGHENDRHALPALSPRLAGVNGTVDQATQLHDAIVLAYCQPAVSGFLNFELLDEDRLGGWQSGLLWRDGSRKPSYDTFKATIAEVRRRDTDCSNVRGAPQD
;
A
#
# COMPACT_ATOMS: atom_id res chain seq x y z
N MET A 1 67.08 32.29 3.58
CA MET A 1 66.40 31.64 2.43
C MET A 1 65.90 30.22 2.77
N ARG A 2 65.13 29.99 3.84
CA ARG A 2 64.57 28.65 4.20
C ARG A 2 63.11 28.61 4.69
N TYR A 3 62.48 29.77 4.96
CA TYR A 3 61.10 29.83 5.45
C TYR A 3 60.04 29.99 4.35
N ALA A 4 60.34 30.71 3.27
CA ALA A 4 59.38 30.96 2.17
C ALA A 4 58.86 29.67 1.50
N PHE A 5 59.69 28.63 1.40
CA PHE A 5 59.36 27.39 0.70
C PHE A 5 58.33 26.50 1.41
N ARG A 6 58.08 26.70 2.72
CA ARG A 6 57.10 25.89 3.48
C ARG A 6 55.66 26.40 3.34
N LEU A 7 55.46 27.68 3.04
CA LEU A 7 54.13 28.28 2.86
C LEU A 7 53.46 27.86 1.55
N VAL A 8 54.23 27.77 0.46
CA VAL A 8 53.71 27.38 -0.87
C VAL A 8 53.19 25.94 -0.86
N LEU A 9 53.89 25.01 -0.20
CA LEU A 9 53.50 23.60 -0.15
C LEU A 9 52.19 23.38 0.65
N ALA A 10 51.99 24.13 1.74
CA ALA A 10 50.78 24.04 2.56
C ALA A 10 49.53 24.52 1.80
N LEU A 11 49.65 25.61 1.02
CA LEU A 11 48.56 26.14 0.21
C LEU A 11 48.19 25.21 -0.95
N GLY A 12 49.16 24.53 -1.57
CA GLY A 12 48.91 23.55 -2.63
C GLY A 12 48.08 22.34 -2.18
N VAL A 13 48.35 21.82 -0.97
CA VAL A 13 47.57 20.70 -0.40
C VAL A 13 46.15 21.13 -0.03
N ALA A 14 45.97 22.35 0.51
CA ALA A 14 44.65 22.88 0.83
C ALA A 14 43.74 23.00 -0.42
N TYR A 15 44.30 23.44 -1.56
CA TYR A 15 43.54 23.57 -2.81
C TYR A 15 43.13 22.22 -3.43
N LEU A 16 43.93 21.16 -3.25
CA LEU A 16 43.62 19.83 -3.79
C LEU A 16 42.50 19.11 -3.02
N VAL A 17 42.27 19.44 -1.75
CA VAL A 17 41.13 18.91 -0.98
C VAL A 17 39.82 19.63 -1.34
N ALA A 18 39.89 20.91 -1.69
CA ALA A 18 38.72 21.73 -2.04
C ALA A 18 38.06 21.36 -3.39
N ALA A 19 38.74 20.61 -4.27
CA ALA A 19 38.22 20.17 -5.56
C ALA A 19 37.37 18.88 -5.48
N ALA A 20 37.34 18.21 -4.33
CA ALA A 20 36.48 17.04 -4.12
C ALA A 20 35.06 17.49 -3.72
N SER A 21 34.25 17.89 -4.71
CA SER A 21 32.80 18.06 -4.50
C SER A 21 32.24 16.83 -3.77
N PRO A 22 31.50 16.99 -2.66
CA PRO A 22 30.92 15.84 -1.98
C PRO A 22 29.98 15.15 -2.97
N ARG A 23 30.29 13.90 -3.33
CA ARG A 23 29.33 13.04 -4.03
C ARG A 23 28.07 13.03 -3.18
N ALA A 24 26.97 13.55 -3.73
CA ALA A 24 25.68 13.53 -3.06
C ALA A 24 25.41 12.10 -2.61
N VAL A 25 25.28 11.89 -1.30
CA VAL A 25 25.01 10.56 -0.73
C VAL A 25 23.59 10.22 -1.17
N GLN A 26 23.48 9.39 -2.21
CA GLN A 26 22.22 9.10 -2.89
C GLN A 26 21.26 8.45 -1.89
N SER A 27 20.30 9.24 -1.40
CA SER A 27 19.53 8.92 -0.21
C SER A 27 18.80 7.60 -0.34
N THR A 28 19.08 6.65 0.55
CA THR A 28 18.66 5.24 0.43
C THR A 28 17.16 5.01 0.71
N HIS A 29 16.39 6.03 1.14
CA HIS A 29 15.45 5.79 2.25
C HIS A 29 13.82 5.71 2.10
N LEU A 30 13.75 5.35 0.73
CA LEU A 30 12.80 4.93 -0.36
C LEU A 30 11.54 5.76 -0.76
N LYS A 31 11.63 6.76 -1.67
CA LYS A 31 10.48 7.63 -2.09
C LYS A 31 9.16 6.87 -2.32
N ILE A 32 9.18 5.71 -2.98
CA ILE A 32 8.04 4.80 -2.97
C ILE A 32 8.46 3.35 -2.71
N ILE A 33 7.64 2.63 -1.96
CA ILE A 33 7.65 1.18 -1.78
C ILE A 33 6.64 0.60 -2.76
N VAL A 34 7.09 -0.25 -3.67
CA VAL A 34 6.22 -0.99 -4.61
C VAL A 34 6.20 -2.46 -4.21
N GLY A 35 5.02 -3.02 -4.07
CA GLY A 35 4.82 -4.38 -3.56
C GLY A 35 3.55 -5.02 -4.10
N VAL A 36 3.09 -6.07 -3.42
CA VAL A 36 1.81 -6.73 -3.71
C VAL A 36 1.02 -6.97 -2.42
N THR A 37 -0.29 -7.06 -2.56
CA THR A 37 -1.17 -7.70 -1.57
C THR A 37 -1.44 -9.11 -2.06
N ASP A 38 -1.00 -10.14 -1.33
CA ASP A 38 -1.20 -11.53 -1.77
C ASP A 38 -1.07 -12.52 -0.61
N ASP A 39 -2.05 -13.42 -0.47
CA ASP A 39 -2.08 -14.45 0.57
C ASP A 39 -1.58 -15.83 0.11
N THR A 40 -1.22 -16.04 -1.15
CA THR A 40 -0.70 -17.31 -1.70
C THR A 40 0.49 -17.82 -0.87
N ALA A 41 1.39 -16.92 -0.50
CA ALA A 41 2.54 -17.22 0.36
C ALA A 41 2.15 -17.68 1.78
N LYS A 42 0.98 -17.31 2.27
CA LYS A 42 0.36 -17.77 3.53
C LYS A 42 -0.40 -19.09 3.34
N TRP A 43 -0.94 -19.36 2.16
CA TRP A 43 -1.67 -20.61 1.83
C TRP A 43 -0.75 -21.80 1.51
N MET A 44 0.37 -21.58 0.82
CA MET A 44 1.30 -22.63 0.35
C MET A 44 2.03 -23.37 1.48
N VAL A 45 2.30 -24.67 1.28
CA VAL A 45 3.11 -25.51 2.19
C VAL A 45 4.61 -25.31 1.98
N ARG A 46 5.05 -25.07 0.74
CA ARG A 46 6.43 -24.69 0.39
C ARG A 46 6.40 -23.29 -0.22
N GLN A 47 7.05 -22.34 0.41
CA GLN A 47 6.99 -20.92 0.05
C GLN A 47 8.12 -20.51 -0.90
N ASP A 48 9.16 -21.33 -1.06
CA ASP A 48 10.39 -20.96 -1.76
C ASP A 48 10.15 -20.61 -3.24
N GLY A 49 9.10 -21.17 -3.85
CA GLY A 49 8.66 -20.82 -5.20
C GLY A 49 8.12 -19.38 -5.29
N ILE A 50 7.16 -19.01 -4.44
CA ILE A 50 6.54 -17.67 -4.49
C ILE A 50 7.49 -16.58 -3.96
N VAL A 51 8.34 -16.88 -2.98
CA VAL A 51 9.45 -16.00 -2.56
C VAL A 51 10.47 -15.81 -3.70
N GLY A 52 10.68 -16.84 -4.53
CA GLY A 52 11.44 -16.71 -5.78
C GLY A 52 10.83 -15.68 -6.74
N VAL A 53 9.50 -15.65 -6.85
CA VAL A 53 8.75 -14.65 -7.62
C VAL A 53 8.89 -13.25 -7.03
N HIS A 54 8.71 -13.09 -5.70
CA HIS A 54 8.88 -11.80 -5.01
C HIS A 54 10.25 -11.17 -5.31
N ARG A 55 11.30 -12.00 -5.25
CA ARG A 55 12.70 -11.60 -5.47
C ARG A 55 13.01 -11.28 -6.93
N ASP A 56 12.40 -11.98 -7.88
CA ASP A 56 12.58 -11.68 -9.31
C ASP A 56 11.84 -10.40 -9.73
N LEU A 57 10.63 -10.17 -9.22
CA LEU A 57 9.92 -8.89 -9.34
C LEU A 57 10.63 -7.74 -8.61
N ARG A 58 11.49 -8.07 -7.62
CA ARG A 58 12.17 -7.12 -6.71
C ARG A 58 11.20 -6.31 -5.84
N LEU A 59 10.12 -6.95 -5.39
CA LEU A 59 9.12 -6.36 -4.50
C LEU A 59 9.78 -5.76 -3.25
N MET A 60 9.30 -4.59 -2.83
CA MET A 60 9.78 -3.86 -1.66
C MET A 60 8.89 -4.07 -0.42
N ALA A 61 7.69 -4.62 -0.59
CA ALA A 61 6.82 -5.12 0.47
C ALA A 61 5.84 -6.20 -0.03
N VAL A 62 5.29 -6.98 0.89
CA VAL A 62 4.16 -7.90 0.67
C VAL A 62 3.14 -7.71 1.80
N ARG A 63 1.88 -7.41 1.45
CA ARG A 63 0.76 -7.34 2.39
C ARG A 63 0.05 -8.69 2.48
N VAL A 64 -0.21 -9.13 3.71
CA VAL A 64 -0.75 -10.46 4.04
C VAL A 64 -1.81 -10.34 5.14
N THR A 65 -2.89 -11.13 5.01
CA THR A 65 -4.08 -10.97 5.85
C THR A 65 -4.17 -12.03 6.94
N ILE A 66 -4.50 -11.63 8.17
CA ILE A 66 -4.91 -12.55 9.24
C ILE A 66 -6.36 -12.25 9.64
N PRO A 67 -7.33 -13.16 9.35
CA PRO A 67 -8.72 -12.92 9.71
C PRO A 67 -8.89 -12.96 11.23
N TRP A 68 -9.47 -11.91 11.83
CA TRP A 68 -9.75 -11.81 13.27
C TRP A 68 -11.22 -12.10 13.59
N ARG A 69 -11.56 -12.44 14.84
CA ARG A 69 -12.95 -12.53 15.33
C ARG A 69 -13.09 -12.01 16.78
N PRO A 70 -14.26 -11.47 17.17
CA PRO A 70 -14.55 -11.12 18.57
C PRO A 70 -14.19 -12.22 19.57
N GLY A 71 -13.68 -11.82 20.73
CA GLY A 71 -13.12 -12.73 21.74
C GLY A 71 -11.66 -13.14 21.52
N GLN A 72 -11.10 -13.03 20.30
CA GLN A 72 -9.73 -13.44 20.05
C GLN A 72 -8.70 -12.44 20.61
N VAL A 73 -7.97 -12.87 21.65
CA VAL A 73 -6.78 -12.19 22.20
C VAL A 73 -5.46 -12.92 21.88
N ARG A 74 -5.54 -14.11 21.26
CA ARG A 74 -4.40 -14.95 20.87
C ARG A 74 -4.73 -15.69 19.56
N PRO A 75 -3.75 -15.94 18.67
CA PRO A 75 -3.96 -16.74 17.47
C PRO A 75 -4.40 -18.19 17.75
N THR A 76 -5.47 -18.62 17.08
CA THR A 76 -5.91 -20.02 16.95
C THR A 76 -4.84 -20.91 16.32
N LYS A 77 -4.96 -22.23 16.42
CA LYS A 77 -4.02 -23.19 15.81
C LYS A 77 -3.76 -22.89 14.31
N LEU A 78 -4.81 -22.54 13.58
CA LEU A 78 -4.72 -22.24 12.14
C LEU A 78 -4.03 -20.89 11.86
N GLN A 79 -4.41 -19.83 12.58
CA GLN A 79 -3.70 -18.54 12.51
C GLN A 79 -2.23 -18.66 12.93
N GLN A 80 -1.85 -19.60 13.80
CA GLN A 80 -0.45 -19.86 14.14
C GLN A 80 0.35 -20.49 12.99
N VAL A 81 -0.28 -21.31 12.13
CA VAL A 81 0.36 -21.81 10.90
C VAL A 81 0.58 -20.66 9.92
N TYR A 82 -0.41 -19.77 9.75
CA TYR A 82 -0.28 -18.58 8.91
C TYR A 82 0.82 -17.64 9.42
N LEU A 83 0.82 -17.31 10.71
CA LEU A 83 1.86 -16.47 11.31
C LEU A 83 3.26 -17.12 11.25
N HIS A 84 3.38 -18.45 11.30
CA HIS A 84 4.66 -19.13 11.07
C HIS A 84 5.15 -18.97 9.62
N ARG A 85 4.24 -19.11 8.64
CA ARG A 85 4.53 -18.87 7.22
C ARG A 85 4.90 -17.41 6.94
N ILE A 86 4.19 -16.45 7.52
CA ILE A 86 4.49 -15.02 7.40
C ILE A 86 5.85 -14.70 8.04
N ALA A 87 6.16 -15.27 9.21
CA ALA A 87 7.48 -15.14 9.83
C ALA A 87 8.61 -15.69 8.95
N ARG A 88 8.33 -16.73 8.15
CA ARG A 88 9.29 -17.30 7.20
C ARG A 88 9.54 -16.39 5.99
N LEU A 89 8.55 -15.64 5.51
CA LEU A 89 8.74 -14.60 4.49
C LEU A 89 9.67 -13.48 5.00
N ALA A 90 9.40 -12.98 6.21
CA ALA A 90 10.25 -11.97 6.85
C ALA A 90 11.70 -12.46 7.06
N GLN A 91 11.90 -13.73 7.43
CA GLN A 91 13.23 -14.37 7.49
C GLN A 91 13.92 -14.53 6.13
N LEU A 92 13.17 -14.41 5.03
CA LEU A 92 13.67 -14.48 3.66
C LEU A 92 13.84 -13.08 3.04
N ASN A 93 13.76 -12.03 3.87
CA ASN A 93 13.91 -10.60 3.57
C ASN A 93 12.74 -9.92 2.84
N ASP A 94 11.55 -10.52 2.85
CA ASP A 94 10.33 -9.82 2.43
C ASP A 94 9.89 -8.85 3.55
N ARG A 95 9.71 -7.55 3.25
CA ARG A 95 9.06 -6.60 4.19
C ARG A 95 7.58 -6.93 4.25
N ILE A 96 7.05 -7.16 5.45
CA ILE A 96 5.67 -7.61 5.64
C ILE A 96 4.79 -6.49 6.18
N VAL A 97 3.69 -6.24 5.47
CA VAL A 97 2.54 -5.46 5.95
C VAL A 97 1.49 -6.44 6.47
N LEU A 98 1.18 -6.38 7.76
CA LEU A 98 0.22 -7.29 8.37
C LEU A 98 -1.16 -6.65 8.47
N ALA A 99 -2.06 -7.02 7.57
CA ALA A 99 -3.47 -6.64 7.65
C ALA A 99 -4.23 -7.61 8.57
N VAL A 100 -5.10 -7.06 9.43
CA VAL A 100 -5.89 -7.87 10.38
C VAL A 100 -7.34 -7.38 10.36
N TYR A 101 -8.23 -8.12 9.70
CA TYR A 101 -9.63 -7.71 9.53
C TYR A 101 -10.60 -8.89 9.44
N ASN A 102 -11.87 -8.61 9.18
CA ASN A 102 -12.90 -9.56 8.75
C ASN A 102 -14.08 -8.76 8.15
N THR A 103 -15.22 -9.41 7.89
CA THR A 103 -16.47 -8.73 7.49
C THR A 103 -17.02 -7.80 8.59
N ALA A 104 -17.88 -6.85 8.19
CA ALA A 104 -18.51 -5.86 9.07
C ALA A 104 -19.15 -6.43 10.34
N GLU A 105 -19.86 -7.56 10.25
CA GLU A 105 -20.50 -8.23 11.41
C GLU A 105 -19.51 -8.56 12.55
N LEU A 106 -18.23 -8.74 12.22
CA LEU A 106 -17.16 -9.15 13.11
C LEU A 106 -16.24 -7.99 13.51
N ALA A 107 -16.56 -6.76 13.09
CA ALA A 107 -15.77 -5.57 13.37
C ALA A 107 -15.66 -5.25 14.87
N PRO A 108 -14.49 -4.79 15.37
CA PRO A 108 -14.27 -4.51 16.79
C PRO A 108 -14.87 -3.17 17.23
N THR A 109 -16.18 -2.98 17.10
CA THR A 109 -16.84 -1.67 17.34
C THR A 109 -17.13 -1.36 18.82
N THR A 110 -17.08 -2.36 19.71
CA THR A 110 -17.24 -2.18 21.17
C THR A 110 -15.90 -1.97 21.87
N ARG A 111 -15.89 -1.31 23.05
CA ARG A 111 -14.67 -1.12 23.87
C ARG A 111 -13.96 -2.44 24.20
N THR A 112 -14.74 -3.49 24.47
CA THR A 112 -14.22 -4.84 24.74
C THR A 112 -13.61 -5.47 23.49
N ALA A 113 -14.29 -5.38 22.35
CA ALA A 113 -13.78 -5.92 21.09
C ALA A 113 -12.50 -5.20 20.62
N ARG A 114 -12.43 -3.86 20.70
CA ARG A 114 -11.19 -3.08 20.45
C ARG A 114 -10.02 -3.54 21.31
N ASN A 115 -10.25 -3.73 22.61
CA ASN A 115 -9.22 -4.24 23.53
C ASN A 115 -8.73 -5.64 23.14
N GLN A 116 -9.63 -6.52 22.71
CA GLN A 116 -9.29 -7.88 22.29
C GLN A 116 -8.49 -7.86 20.97
N TYR A 117 -8.96 -7.11 19.98
CA TYR A 117 -8.32 -6.91 18.69
C TYR A 117 -6.89 -6.35 18.85
N CYS A 118 -6.71 -5.21 19.51
CA CYS A 118 -5.38 -4.60 19.63
C CYS A 118 -4.42 -5.47 20.46
N ALA A 119 -4.91 -6.27 21.41
CA ALA A 119 -4.10 -7.26 22.14
C ALA A 119 -3.69 -8.45 21.26
N PHE A 120 -4.57 -8.92 20.36
CA PHE A 120 -4.25 -9.95 19.36
C PHE A 120 -3.16 -9.46 18.41
N VAL A 121 -3.32 -8.25 17.85
CA VAL A 121 -2.36 -7.61 16.94
C VAL A 121 -1.00 -7.43 17.62
N GLN A 122 -0.97 -6.85 18.84
CA GLN A 122 0.25 -6.73 19.64
C GLN A 122 0.91 -8.09 19.91
N GLY A 123 0.11 -9.14 20.09
CA GLY A 123 0.56 -10.53 20.24
C GLY A 123 1.21 -11.11 18.98
N ALA A 124 0.68 -10.78 17.80
CA ALA A 124 1.23 -11.18 16.50
C ALA A 124 2.60 -10.53 16.26
N VAL A 125 2.70 -9.20 16.33
CA VAL A 125 3.99 -8.49 16.15
C VAL A 125 4.97 -8.68 17.32
N ARG A 126 4.54 -9.23 18.47
CA ARG A 126 5.49 -9.74 19.49
C ARG A 126 6.08 -11.11 19.10
N ARG A 127 5.36 -11.94 18.34
CA ARG A 127 5.84 -13.24 17.87
C ARG A 127 6.69 -13.13 16.61
N ILE A 128 6.49 -12.08 15.81
CA ILE A 128 7.23 -11.82 14.57
C ILE A 128 7.81 -10.39 14.65
N PRO A 129 8.96 -10.18 15.33
CA PRO A 129 9.50 -8.83 15.58
C PRO A 129 10.07 -8.13 14.34
N LEU A 130 10.07 -8.79 13.18
CA LEU A 130 10.42 -8.22 11.87
C LEU A 130 9.22 -7.55 11.16
N ILE A 131 7.99 -7.70 11.70
CA ILE A 131 6.82 -6.99 11.18
C ILE A 131 6.77 -5.62 11.84
N HIS A 132 7.01 -4.59 11.04
CA HIS A 132 6.93 -3.19 11.46
C HIS A 132 5.67 -2.49 10.94
N ASP A 133 5.05 -2.99 9.87
CA ASP A 133 3.90 -2.36 9.23
C ASP A 133 2.63 -3.15 9.53
N VAL A 134 1.61 -2.47 10.06
CA VAL A 134 0.37 -3.10 10.52
C VAL A 134 -0.83 -2.25 10.12
N GLU A 135 -1.72 -2.83 9.32
CA GLU A 135 -2.98 -2.20 8.95
C GLU A 135 -4.07 -2.53 9.95
N ILE A 136 -4.78 -1.49 10.38
CA ILE A 136 -5.84 -1.59 11.39
C ILE A 136 -7.18 -1.70 10.69
N TRP A 137 -7.69 -2.93 10.63
CA TRP A 137 -8.85 -3.33 9.85
C TRP A 137 -8.59 -3.27 8.32
N ASN A 138 -9.64 -3.15 7.51
CA ASN A 138 -9.63 -2.99 6.06
C ASN A 138 -10.82 -2.11 5.65
N GLU A 139 -10.65 -1.19 4.71
CA GLU A 139 -11.70 -0.39 4.04
C GLU A 139 -12.83 0.06 4.97
N ALA A 140 -12.51 0.89 5.96
CA ALA A 140 -13.41 1.17 7.09
C ALA A 140 -14.68 1.99 6.73
N ASN A 141 -14.76 2.48 5.50
CA ASN A 141 -15.94 3.09 4.88
C ASN A 141 -16.84 2.09 4.12
N SER A 142 -16.34 0.91 3.73
CA SER A 142 -17.15 -0.07 2.99
C SER A 142 -18.06 -0.88 3.93
N PRO A 143 -19.38 -1.00 3.63
CA PRO A 143 -20.32 -1.84 4.41
C PRO A 143 -19.97 -3.34 4.38
N THR A 144 -19.13 -3.78 3.45
CA THR A 144 -18.55 -5.14 3.42
C THR A 144 -17.71 -5.41 4.67
N TYR A 145 -16.94 -4.41 5.11
CA TYR A 145 -15.89 -4.56 6.12
C TYR A 145 -16.19 -3.81 7.42
N TRP A 146 -16.94 -2.70 7.40
CA TRP A 146 -17.28 -1.95 8.62
C TRP A 146 -18.79 -1.64 8.72
N PRO A 147 -19.44 -1.77 9.89
CA PRO A 147 -20.86 -1.43 10.01
C PRO A 147 -21.09 0.07 9.90
N GLU A 148 -21.92 0.49 8.94
CA GLU A 148 -22.32 1.89 8.72
C GLU A 148 -22.85 2.56 10.00
N ARG A 149 -23.70 1.83 10.75
CA ARG A 149 -24.27 2.24 12.06
C ARG A 149 -23.21 2.57 13.13
N ASP A 150 -22.01 2.02 13.01
CA ASP A 150 -20.90 2.19 13.95
C ASP A 150 -19.91 3.25 13.44
N GLY A 151 -19.70 3.31 12.12
CA GLY A 151 -19.11 4.43 11.37
C GLY A 151 -17.68 4.86 11.75
N ALA A 152 -17.22 5.96 11.16
CA ALA A 152 -15.91 6.56 11.44
C ALA A 152 -15.70 6.85 12.93
N GLY A 153 -16.76 7.25 13.63
CA GLY A 153 -16.76 7.51 15.08
C GLY A 153 -16.42 6.29 15.95
N SER A 154 -16.60 5.07 15.47
CA SER A 154 -16.15 3.85 16.16
C SER A 154 -14.78 3.36 15.64
N TYR A 155 -14.44 3.67 14.39
CA TYR A 155 -13.14 3.39 13.78
C TYR A 155 -12.01 4.26 14.36
N ALA A 156 -12.24 5.56 14.57
CA ALA A 156 -11.33 6.45 15.31
C ALA A 156 -10.95 5.88 16.68
N LYS A 157 -11.92 5.28 17.39
CA LYS A 157 -11.72 4.65 18.70
C LYS A 157 -10.92 3.35 18.60
N LEU A 158 -10.96 2.65 17.47
CA LEU A 158 -10.14 1.45 17.19
C LEU A 158 -8.69 1.87 16.90
N LEU A 159 -8.50 2.78 15.94
CA LEU A 159 -7.19 3.35 15.60
C LEU A 159 -6.50 3.91 16.84
N ALA A 160 -7.11 4.84 17.56
CA ALA A 160 -6.58 5.40 18.81
C ALA A 160 -6.14 4.32 19.81
N ARG A 161 -6.93 3.25 19.98
CA ARG A 161 -6.61 2.18 20.92
C ARG A 161 -5.44 1.31 20.44
N CYS A 162 -5.36 1.01 19.16
CA CYS A 162 -4.28 0.21 18.60
C CYS A 162 -2.98 1.02 18.51
N TYR A 163 -3.07 2.30 18.15
CA TYR A 163 -1.98 3.26 18.18
C TYR A 163 -1.26 3.26 19.53
N ASP A 164 -2.01 3.43 20.62
CA ASP A 164 -1.45 3.50 21.97
C ASP A 164 -0.96 2.12 22.49
N VAL A 165 -1.51 1.01 21.99
CA VAL A 165 -1.11 -0.37 22.34
C VAL A 165 0.15 -0.82 21.58
N LEU A 166 0.36 -0.32 20.37
CA LEU A 166 1.50 -0.66 19.51
C LEU A 166 2.69 0.27 19.78
N HIS A 167 2.46 1.57 20.01
CA HIS A 167 3.51 2.51 20.42
C HIS A 167 4.00 2.33 21.87
N GLY A 168 3.29 1.55 22.69
CA GLY A 168 3.79 1.10 24.00
C GLY A 168 4.88 0.01 23.94
N ARG A 169 5.56 -0.15 22.80
CA ARG A 169 6.57 -1.19 22.53
C ARG A 169 7.97 -0.59 22.38
N PRO A 170 9.05 -1.35 22.64
CA PRO A 170 10.43 -0.89 22.48
C PRO A 170 10.91 -0.82 21.02
N PHE A 171 10.08 -1.24 20.05
CA PHE A 171 10.37 -1.18 18.62
C PHE A 171 9.24 -0.43 17.91
N PRO A 172 9.54 0.45 16.94
CA PRO A 172 8.54 1.19 16.19
C PRO A 172 7.65 0.23 15.38
N ILE A 173 6.37 0.60 15.29
CA ILE A 173 5.34 -0.06 14.49
C ILE A 173 4.60 1.06 13.75
N ASN A 174 4.64 1.03 12.42
CA ASN A 174 3.82 1.85 11.54
C ASN A 174 2.37 1.37 11.62
N VAL A 175 1.48 2.21 12.14
CA VAL A 175 0.05 1.96 12.26
C VAL A 175 -0.66 2.59 11.07
N ILE A 176 -1.18 1.74 10.18
CA ILE A 176 -1.81 2.14 8.92
C ILE A 176 -3.34 2.14 9.07
N SER A 177 -4.02 3.19 8.61
CA SER A 177 -5.48 3.20 8.43
C SER A 177 -5.90 2.42 7.18
N SER A 178 -7.20 2.35 6.85
CA SER A 178 -7.68 1.72 5.62
C SER A 178 -9.02 2.28 5.17
N THR A 179 -9.14 2.66 3.89
CA THR A 179 -10.36 3.19 3.25
C THR A 179 -10.42 2.73 1.78
N ALA A 180 -11.61 2.39 1.28
CA ALA A 180 -11.87 2.11 -0.13
C ALA A 180 -12.02 3.41 -0.94
N SER A 181 -11.79 3.34 -2.26
CA SER A 181 -12.09 4.44 -3.20
C SER A 181 -13.57 4.80 -3.28
N ARG A 182 -14.47 3.86 -2.98
CA ARG A 182 -15.93 4.03 -3.03
C ARG A 182 -16.54 4.08 -1.63
N HIS A 183 -17.84 4.34 -1.55
CA HIS A 183 -18.61 4.48 -0.30
C HIS A 183 -18.22 5.75 0.47
N ASP A 184 -18.28 6.91 -0.19
CA ASP A 184 -18.04 8.24 0.40
C ASP A 184 -16.76 8.30 1.28
N PRO A 185 -15.57 8.07 0.70
CA PRO A 185 -14.32 8.23 1.43
C PRO A 185 -14.14 9.67 1.97
N ALA A 186 -14.68 10.68 1.29
CA ALA A 186 -14.61 12.08 1.70
C ALA A 186 -15.36 12.32 3.03
N GLY A 187 -16.66 12.05 3.07
CA GLY A 187 -17.50 12.17 4.26
C GLY A 187 -17.08 11.22 5.38
N PHE A 188 -16.59 10.02 5.06
CA PHE A 188 -16.01 9.13 6.07
C PHE A 188 -14.76 9.73 6.74
N VAL A 189 -13.85 10.34 5.97
CA VAL A 189 -12.63 10.96 6.52
C VAL A 189 -12.94 12.27 7.25
N PHE A 190 -13.89 13.08 6.78
CA PHE A 190 -14.41 14.22 7.56
C PHE A 190 -14.96 13.76 8.93
N ALA A 191 -15.82 12.73 8.93
CA ALA A 191 -16.35 12.15 10.16
C ALA A 191 -15.27 11.47 11.04
N LEU A 192 -14.16 11.03 10.46
CA LEU A 192 -12.99 10.53 11.18
C LEU A 192 -12.21 11.67 11.88
N GLY A 193 -12.10 12.82 11.23
CA GLY A 193 -11.54 14.05 11.78
C GLY A 193 -12.35 14.62 12.94
N ASP A 194 -13.67 14.73 12.77
CA ASP A 194 -14.57 15.15 13.86
C ASP A 194 -14.58 14.15 15.01
N ALA A 195 -14.55 12.85 14.71
CA ALA A 195 -14.38 11.83 15.73
C ALA A 195 -13.03 11.98 16.47
N TYR A 196 -11.95 12.32 15.79
CA TYR A 196 -10.65 12.58 16.41
C TYR A 196 -10.69 13.81 17.34
N ARG A 197 -11.24 14.92 16.87
CA ARG A 197 -11.47 16.14 17.67
C ARG A 197 -12.33 15.83 18.91
N SER A 198 -13.40 15.04 18.77
CA SER A 198 -14.27 14.61 19.88
C SER A 198 -13.59 13.72 20.94
N LEU A 199 -12.47 13.06 20.60
CA LEU A 199 -11.69 12.24 21.55
C LEU A 199 -10.80 13.06 22.48
N GLY A 200 -10.57 14.35 22.19
CA GLY A 200 -9.70 15.23 22.97
C GLY A 200 -8.25 14.74 23.07
N ARG A 201 -7.79 13.88 22.16
CA ARG A 201 -6.45 13.28 22.18
C ARG A 201 -5.46 14.11 21.35
N VAL A 202 -4.23 14.23 21.85
CA VAL A 202 -3.11 14.90 21.16
C VAL A 202 -2.15 13.91 20.48
N ARG A 203 -2.40 12.60 20.61
CA ARG A 203 -1.61 11.53 19.97
C ARG A 203 -2.32 11.10 18.67
N PRO A 204 -1.60 10.86 17.56
CA PRO A 204 -2.19 10.39 16.29
C PRO A 204 -3.11 9.16 16.42
N LEU A 205 -3.91 8.95 15.38
CA LEU A 205 -4.64 7.70 15.09
C LEU A 205 -3.79 6.71 14.30
N PHE A 206 -2.98 7.21 13.37
CA PHE A 206 -2.18 6.46 12.41
C PHE A 206 -0.86 7.17 12.09
N ASP A 207 0.15 6.41 11.65
CA ASP A 207 1.42 6.93 11.13
C ASP A 207 1.45 6.93 9.59
N THR A 208 0.57 6.16 8.95
CA THR A 208 0.37 6.13 7.50
C THR A 208 -1.13 6.13 7.20
N PHE A 209 -1.57 6.96 6.25
CA PHE A 209 -2.94 6.88 5.75
C PHE A 209 -3.02 5.78 4.67
N GLY A 210 -3.70 4.68 4.98
CA GLY A 210 -3.96 3.60 4.01
C GLY A 210 -5.25 3.85 3.24
N HIS A 211 -5.16 3.69 1.92
CA HIS A 211 -6.26 3.86 0.97
C HIS A 211 -6.18 2.80 -0.13
N ASN A 212 -7.31 2.44 -0.72
CA ASN A 212 -7.41 1.51 -1.85
C ASN A 212 -8.01 2.28 -3.05
N PRO A 213 -7.19 2.95 -3.88
CA PRO A 213 -7.62 3.96 -4.86
C PRO A 213 -8.24 3.36 -6.15
N TYR A 214 -8.86 2.19 -6.07
CA TYR A 214 -9.36 1.44 -7.23
C TYR A 214 -10.27 2.30 -8.13
N PRO A 215 -10.13 2.21 -9.47
CA PRO A 215 -11.00 2.90 -10.43
C PRO A 215 -12.45 2.40 -10.41
N GLU A 216 -13.34 3.09 -11.14
CA GLU A 216 -14.70 2.63 -11.42
C GLU A 216 -14.71 1.27 -12.15
N ASN A 217 -13.71 1.02 -13.01
CA ASN A 217 -13.55 -0.22 -13.79
C ASN A 217 -12.10 -0.39 -14.29
N SER A 218 -11.71 -1.61 -14.69
CA SER A 218 -10.30 -1.91 -15.04
C SER A 218 -9.77 -1.20 -16.29
N ALA A 219 -10.63 -0.67 -17.16
CA ALA A 219 -10.23 0.04 -18.38
C ALA A 219 -10.18 1.58 -18.24
N GLU A 220 -10.53 2.09 -17.08
CA GLU A 220 -10.36 3.50 -16.73
C GLU A 220 -8.89 3.81 -16.42
N PRO A 221 -8.31 4.89 -16.95
CA PRO A 221 -6.92 5.21 -16.70
C PRO A 221 -6.69 5.68 -15.25
N PRO A 222 -5.52 5.42 -14.63
CA PRO A 222 -5.24 5.78 -13.24
C PRO A 222 -5.44 7.27 -12.92
N TRP A 223 -5.16 8.16 -13.88
CA TRP A 223 -5.31 9.62 -13.77
C TRP A 223 -6.75 10.13 -13.92
N ALA A 224 -7.77 9.27 -13.92
CA ALA A 224 -9.17 9.70 -13.97
C ALA A 224 -9.54 10.54 -12.74
N LEU A 225 -10.38 11.56 -12.95
CA LEU A 225 -10.88 12.46 -11.91
C LEU A 225 -12.39 12.29 -11.78
N HIS A 226 -12.88 12.20 -10.56
CA HIS A 226 -14.28 11.88 -10.24
C HIS A 226 -14.98 13.05 -9.54
N GLU A 227 -14.83 14.25 -10.12
CA GLU A 227 -15.38 15.52 -9.61
C GLU A 227 -16.89 15.41 -9.27
N GLY A 228 -17.24 15.68 -8.00
CA GLY A 228 -18.62 15.70 -7.53
C GLY A 228 -19.25 14.31 -7.33
N SER A 229 -18.45 13.26 -7.19
CA SER A 229 -18.91 11.89 -6.91
C SER A 229 -18.60 11.40 -5.49
N ASP A 230 -19.12 10.23 -5.13
CA ASP A 230 -18.79 9.48 -3.90
C ASP A 230 -17.53 8.58 -4.07
N VAL A 231 -16.65 8.91 -5.04
CA VAL A 231 -15.43 8.17 -5.41
C VAL A 231 -14.18 9.06 -5.23
N ILE A 232 -13.12 8.47 -4.69
CA ILE A 232 -11.74 8.99 -4.75
C ILE A 232 -10.87 7.84 -5.27
N ALA A 233 -10.46 7.90 -6.53
CA ALA A 233 -9.51 6.97 -7.14
C ALA A 233 -8.09 7.56 -7.14
N GLU A 234 -7.14 6.94 -7.85
CA GLU A 234 -5.73 7.35 -7.81
C GLU A 234 -5.50 8.78 -8.33
N GLY A 235 -6.20 9.18 -9.40
CA GLY A 235 -6.14 10.54 -9.94
C GLY A 235 -6.69 11.61 -8.98
N ASP A 236 -7.61 11.25 -8.07
CA ASP A 236 -8.25 12.16 -7.12
C ASP A 236 -7.36 12.50 -5.91
N TYR A 237 -6.04 12.37 -6.02
CA TYR A 237 -5.06 12.67 -4.97
C TYR A 237 -5.25 14.08 -4.38
N GLU A 238 -5.51 15.10 -5.20
CA GLU A 238 -5.77 16.46 -4.69
C GLU A 238 -7.06 16.53 -3.87
N THR A 239 -8.12 15.82 -4.28
CA THR A 239 -9.36 15.68 -3.48
C THR A 239 -9.06 14.98 -2.15
N LEU A 240 -8.28 13.89 -2.17
CA LEU A 240 -7.88 13.16 -0.98
C LEU A 240 -7.06 14.02 -0.01
N MET A 241 -6.10 14.80 -0.52
CA MET A 241 -5.29 15.73 0.28
C MET A 241 -6.14 16.84 0.89
N ASN A 242 -7.03 17.48 0.12
CA ASN A 242 -7.95 18.51 0.63
C ASN A 242 -8.90 17.95 1.71
N VAL A 243 -9.38 16.72 1.53
CA VAL A 243 -10.19 15.99 2.52
C VAL A 243 -9.40 15.75 3.82
N LEU A 244 -8.16 15.29 3.72
CA LEU A 244 -7.29 14.99 4.86
C LEU A 244 -6.89 16.26 5.64
N HIS A 245 -6.55 17.35 4.94
CA HIS A 245 -6.32 18.67 5.52
C HIS A 245 -7.55 19.15 6.32
N THR A 246 -8.72 19.22 5.70
CA THR A 246 -9.97 19.61 6.38
C THR A 246 -10.26 18.74 7.61
N ALA A 247 -10.00 17.43 7.54
CA ALA A 247 -10.23 16.50 8.63
C ALA A 247 -9.23 16.62 9.80
N PHE A 248 -7.96 16.96 9.56
CA PHE A 248 -6.89 16.83 10.56
C PHE A 248 -6.03 18.07 10.81
N ASP A 249 -6.16 19.14 10.02
CA ASP A 249 -5.53 20.43 10.31
C ASP A 249 -6.00 20.99 11.67
N ASP A 250 -5.09 21.72 12.32
CA ASP A 250 -5.15 22.16 13.72
C ASP A 250 -5.35 21.01 14.75
N THR A 251 -5.07 19.76 14.39
CA THR A 251 -5.16 18.61 15.31
C THR A 251 -3.80 17.94 15.61
N GLY A 252 -3.79 17.06 16.61
CA GLY A 252 -2.61 16.25 16.96
C GLY A 252 -2.28 15.10 15.98
N GLN A 253 -3.10 14.86 14.95
CA GLN A 253 -2.79 13.96 13.85
C GLN A 253 -2.15 14.79 12.74
N PRO A 254 -0.88 14.56 12.34
CA PRO A 254 -0.37 15.16 11.12
C PRO A 254 -1.04 14.56 9.90
N VAL A 255 -1.22 15.39 8.88
CA VAL A 255 -1.63 14.98 7.53
C VAL A 255 -0.45 14.37 6.77
N PRO A 256 -0.68 13.56 5.73
CA PRO A 256 0.39 13.08 4.86
C PRO A 256 1.24 14.21 4.27
N GLY A 257 2.55 13.96 4.13
CA GLY A 257 3.54 14.99 3.80
C GLY A 257 4.12 15.69 5.03
N GLU A 258 3.34 15.86 6.12
CA GLU A 258 3.86 16.39 7.38
C GLU A 258 4.50 15.33 8.27
N ARG A 259 5.56 15.72 8.99
CA ARG A 259 6.06 15.05 10.21
C ARG A 259 6.37 13.54 10.05
N GLY A 260 6.51 13.05 8.82
CA GLY A 260 6.77 11.65 8.47
C GLY A 260 5.53 10.81 8.12
N ILE A 261 4.31 11.38 8.18
CA ILE A 261 3.08 10.72 7.73
C ILE A 261 3.07 10.69 6.20
N THR A 262 2.59 9.59 5.62
CA THR A 262 2.46 9.42 4.16
C THR A 262 1.17 8.68 3.80
N ILE A 263 0.80 8.70 2.52
CA ILE A 263 -0.25 7.84 1.95
C ILE A 263 0.40 6.54 1.45
N TRP A 264 -0.20 5.40 1.78
CA TRP A 264 0.05 4.13 1.11
C TRP A 264 -1.21 3.67 0.39
N TYR A 265 -1.08 3.39 -0.90
CA TYR A 265 -2.06 2.62 -1.64
C TYR A 265 -1.85 1.14 -1.32
N VAL A 266 -2.64 0.63 -0.37
CA VAL A 266 -2.44 -0.70 0.24
C VAL A 266 -3.13 -1.83 -0.52
N GLU A 267 -4.08 -1.50 -1.39
CA GLU A 267 -4.51 -2.33 -2.52
C GLU A 267 -4.88 -1.44 -3.72
N ASP A 268 -4.34 -1.76 -4.89
CA ASP A 268 -4.87 -1.31 -6.19
C ASP A 268 -4.64 -2.42 -7.24
N GLY A 269 -5.29 -2.35 -8.41
CA GLY A 269 -4.97 -3.21 -9.54
C GLY A 269 -6.08 -3.30 -10.59
N PHE A 270 -5.73 -3.88 -11.74
CA PHE A 270 -6.60 -3.92 -12.93
C PHE A 270 -6.87 -5.36 -13.34
N GLN A 271 -8.14 -5.75 -13.46
CA GLN A 271 -8.55 -7.11 -13.79
C GLN A 271 -8.28 -7.46 -15.26
N THR A 272 -8.04 -8.75 -15.54
CA THR A 272 -7.83 -9.27 -16.90
C THR A 272 -8.71 -10.47 -17.21
N VAL A 273 -9.24 -10.53 -18.43
CA VAL A 273 -9.98 -11.70 -18.93
C VAL A 273 -8.99 -12.83 -19.28
N PRO A 274 -9.13 -14.04 -18.71
CA PRO A 274 -8.22 -15.14 -19.04
C PRO A 274 -8.33 -15.60 -20.51
N PRO A 275 -7.20 -15.71 -21.25
CA PRO A 275 -7.17 -16.15 -22.62
C PRO A 275 -7.57 -17.63 -22.76
N ALA A 276 -7.95 -18.04 -23.97
CA ALA A 276 -8.62 -19.32 -24.21
C ALA A 276 -7.83 -20.55 -23.73
N ASP A 277 -6.49 -20.52 -23.81
CA ASP A 277 -5.60 -21.57 -23.32
C ASP A 277 -5.53 -21.65 -21.78
N LYS A 278 -5.87 -20.56 -21.08
CA LYS A 278 -5.87 -20.47 -19.61
C LYS A 278 -7.23 -20.72 -18.97
N ARG A 279 -8.34 -20.56 -19.69
CA ARG A 279 -9.72 -20.66 -19.16
C ARG A 279 -10.00 -21.92 -18.32
N ARG A 280 -9.34 -23.07 -18.61
CA ARG A 280 -9.48 -24.31 -17.82
C ARG A 280 -9.09 -24.20 -16.34
N TYR A 281 -8.36 -23.15 -15.95
CA TYR A 281 -7.93 -22.90 -14.57
C TYR A 281 -8.92 -22.05 -13.76
N TYR A 282 -9.99 -21.53 -14.39
CA TYR A 282 -10.95 -20.60 -13.80
C TYR A 282 -12.37 -21.16 -13.82
N ARG A 283 -13.25 -20.59 -12.98
CA ARG A 283 -14.63 -21.04 -12.76
C ARG A 283 -15.59 -19.86 -12.55
N GLY A 284 -16.87 -20.06 -12.88
CA GLY A 284 -17.90 -19.04 -12.71
C GLY A 284 -17.96 -18.05 -13.88
N HIS A 285 -18.30 -16.80 -13.60
CA HIS A 285 -18.48 -15.74 -14.59
C HIS A 285 -17.77 -14.46 -14.15
N GLU A 286 -17.21 -13.77 -15.15
CA GLU A 286 -16.59 -12.43 -15.07
C GLU A 286 -17.51 -11.42 -14.33
N ASN A 287 -16.92 -10.58 -13.48
CA ASN A 287 -17.65 -9.54 -12.73
C ASN A 287 -17.36 -8.11 -13.22
N ASP A 288 -16.23 -7.83 -13.86
CA ASP A 288 -15.96 -6.53 -14.51
C ASP A 288 -16.24 -6.61 -16.02
N ARG A 289 -17.18 -5.79 -16.50
CA ARG A 289 -17.53 -5.68 -17.92
C ARG A 289 -16.43 -5.06 -18.77
N HIS A 290 -15.44 -4.43 -18.14
CA HIS A 290 -14.30 -3.76 -18.76
C HIS A 290 -12.96 -4.43 -18.38
N ALA A 291 -13.01 -5.67 -17.86
CA ALA A 291 -11.82 -6.48 -17.62
C ALA A 291 -10.91 -6.54 -18.86
N LEU A 292 -9.62 -6.32 -18.64
CA LEU A 292 -8.65 -6.00 -19.68
C LEU A 292 -8.21 -7.22 -20.50
N PRO A 293 -7.72 -7.02 -21.73
CA PRO A 293 -6.73 -7.91 -22.30
C PRO A 293 -5.44 -7.84 -21.46
N ALA A 294 -4.82 -8.98 -21.16
CA ALA A 294 -3.53 -9.00 -20.46
C ALA A 294 -2.34 -8.49 -21.31
N LEU A 295 -2.55 -8.33 -22.62
CA LEU A 295 -1.71 -7.59 -23.56
C LEU A 295 -2.58 -7.11 -24.72
N SER A 296 -2.52 -5.81 -25.03
CA SER A 296 -3.12 -5.24 -26.23
C SER A 296 -2.09 -5.25 -27.37
N PRO A 297 -2.47 -5.61 -28.62
CA PRO A 297 -1.62 -5.36 -29.77
C PRO A 297 -1.55 -3.84 -30.01
N ARG A 298 -0.54 -3.17 -29.42
CA ARG A 298 -0.30 -1.72 -29.51
C ARG A 298 -0.23 -1.24 -30.98
N LEU A 299 -1.37 -0.85 -31.53
CA LEU A 299 -1.46 0.03 -32.69
C LEU A 299 -1.23 1.47 -32.19
N ALA A 300 0.03 1.89 -32.18
CA ALA A 300 0.42 3.26 -31.87
C ALA A 300 -0.36 4.24 -32.78
N GLY A 301 -1.20 5.08 -32.17
CA GLY A 301 -2.09 6.01 -32.88
C GLY A 301 -3.59 5.69 -32.80
N VAL A 302 -4.01 4.56 -32.21
CA VAL A 302 -5.43 4.28 -31.94
C VAL A 302 -5.76 4.55 -30.47
N ASN A 303 -6.63 5.53 -30.20
CA ASN A 303 -7.25 5.70 -28.88
C ASN A 303 -8.12 4.47 -28.55
N GLY A 304 -7.96 3.89 -27.36
CA GLY A 304 -9.01 3.04 -26.76
C GLY A 304 -8.75 1.53 -26.64
N THR A 305 -7.50 1.05 -26.60
CA THR A 305 -7.21 -0.31 -26.06
C THR A 305 -6.04 -0.29 -25.08
N VAL A 306 -6.35 0.01 -23.82
CA VAL A 306 -5.46 -0.20 -22.67
C VAL A 306 -5.27 -1.70 -22.39
N ASP A 307 -4.17 -2.03 -21.73
CA ASP A 307 -3.89 -3.36 -21.20
C ASP A 307 -3.30 -3.29 -19.80
N GLN A 308 -3.32 -4.42 -19.09
CA GLN A 308 -2.88 -4.48 -17.70
C GLN A 308 -1.41 -4.04 -17.52
N ALA A 309 -0.56 -4.29 -18.52
CA ALA A 309 0.84 -3.90 -18.49
C ALA A 309 1.00 -2.37 -18.51
N THR A 310 0.20 -1.67 -19.31
CA THR A 310 0.24 -0.20 -19.43
C THR A 310 -0.42 0.45 -18.22
N GLN A 311 -1.59 -0.04 -17.78
CA GLN A 311 -2.30 0.48 -16.58
C GLN A 311 -1.42 0.40 -15.32
N LEU A 312 -0.76 -0.75 -15.08
CA LEU A 312 0.14 -0.94 -13.94
C LEU A 312 1.43 -0.11 -14.02
N HIS A 313 1.90 0.21 -15.23
CA HIS A 313 3.02 1.13 -15.40
C HIS A 313 2.60 2.55 -14.99
N ASP A 314 1.49 3.02 -15.54
CA ASP A 314 1.03 4.39 -15.38
C ASP A 314 0.60 4.68 -13.93
N ALA A 315 -0.03 3.72 -13.25
CA ALA A 315 -0.38 3.80 -11.83
C ALA A 315 0.87 3.92 -10.92
N ILE A 316 1.84 2.99 -11.02
CA ILE A 316 3.06 3.04 -10.17
C ILE A 316 3.85 4.34 -10.38
N VAL A 317 3.81 4.91 -11.59
CA VAL A 317 4.46 6.18 -11.94
C VAL A 317 3.67 7.39 -11.43
N LEU A 318 2.33 7.36 -11.48
CA LEU A 318 1.45 8.37 -10.88
C LEU A 318 1.62 8.42 -9.35
N ALA A 319 1.48 7.29 -8.66
CA ALA A 319 1.74 7.14 -7.23
C ALA A 319 3.16 7.56 -6.82
N TYR A 320 4.18 7.35 -7.67
CA TYR A 320 5.54 7.85 -7.41
C TYR A 320 5.60 9.38 -7.45
N CYS A 321 4.88 10.01 -8.36
CA CYS A 321 4.90 11.46 -8.57
C CYS A 321 3.99 12.25 -7.62
N GLN A 322 2.99 11.62 -7.02
CA GLN A 322 2.17 12.22 -5.97
C GLN A 322 3.02 12.50 -4.71
N PRO A 323 3.16 13.76 -4.25
CA PRO A 323 4.16 14.13 -3.24
C PRO A 323 4.08 13.34 -1.94
N ALA A 324 2.89 13.20 -1.35
CA ALA A 324 2.67 12.55 -0.05
C ALA A 324 2.56 11.01 -0.10
N VAL A 325 2.53 10.40 -1.29
CA VAL A 325 2.47 8.93 -1.44
C VAL A 325 3.86 8.33 -1.25
N SER A 326 3.92 7.21 -0.51
CA SER A 326 5.16 6.42 -0.31
C SER A 326 4.99 4.90 -0.41
N GLY A 327 3.79 4.41 -0.74
CA GLY A 327 3.53 2.98 -0.96
C GLY A 327 2.49 2.72 -2.05
N PHE A 328 2.73 1.70 -2.87
CA PHE A 328 1.78 1.15 -3.86
C PHE A 328 1.86 -0.39 -3.83
N LEU A 329 0.75 -1.07 -3.58
CA LEU A 329 0.67 -2.54 -3.48
C LEU A 329 -0.37 -3.11 -4.45
N ASN A 330 0.07 -3.82 -5.49
CA ASN A 330 -0.86 -4.47 -6.42
C ASN A 330 -1.58 -5.65 -5.72
N PHE A 331 -2.90 -5.56 -5.58
CA PHE A 331 -3.75 -6.71 -5.28
C PHE A 331 -4.15 -7.38 -6.60
N GLU A 332 -3.65 -8.55 -6.99
CA GLU A 332 -2.80 -9.50 -6.24
C GLU A 332 -1.55 -10.00 -7.01
N LEU A 333 -0.86 -11.04 -6.54
CA LEU A 333 0.26 -11.64 -7.26
C LEU A 333 -0.19 -12.83 -8.13
N LEU A 334 -1.13 -13.65 -7.65
CA LEU A 334 -1.65 -14.83 -8.34
C LEU A 334 -3.18 -14.87 -8.32
N ASP A 335 -3.82 -14.70 -9.49
CA ASP A 335 -5.28 -14.66 -9.69
C ASP A 335 -6.10 -15.64 -8.82
N GLU A 336 -7.28 -15.25 -8.33
CA GLU A 336 -8.33 -16.18 -7.89
C GLU A 336 -8.75 -17.16 -9.03
N ASP A 337 -9.14 -18.40 -8.70
CA ASP A 337 -9.73 -19.33 -9.70
C ASP A 337 -11.23 -19.08 -9.94
N ARG A 338 -11.81 -18.07 -9.30
CA ARG A 338 -13.22 -17.70 -9.37
C ARG A 338 -13.34 -16.37 -10.12
N LEU A 339 -13.98 -16.38 -11.28
CA LEU A 339 -14.15 -15.21 -12.16
C LEU A 339 -15.07 -14.11 -11.57
N GLY A 340 -15.82 -14.43 -10.51
CA GLY A 340 -16.54 -13.43 -9.70
C GLY A 340 -15.70 -12.89 -8.54
N GLY A 341 -14.38 -13.10 -8.57
CA GLY A 341 -13.38 -12.65 -7.60
C GLY A 341 -12.50 -11.58 -8.22
N TRP A 342 -11.17 -11.82 -8.23
CA TRP A 342 -10.19 -10.89 -8.78
C TRP A 342 -9.19 -11.63 -9.71
N GLN A 343 -9.00 -11.12 -10.93
CA GLN A 343 -8.04 -11.62 -11.93
C GLN A 343 -7.04 -10.53 -12.34
N SER A 344 -6.55 -9.78 -11.36
CA SER A 344 -5.55 -8.72 -11.46
C SER A 344 -4.10 -9.20 -11.24
N GLY A 345 -3.89 -10.49 -10.99
CA GLY A 345 -2.58 -11.05 -10.64
C GLY A 345 -1.49 -10.75 -11.68
N LEU A 346 -0.23 -10.71 -11.27
CA LEU A 346 0.92 -10.71 -12.19
C LEU A 346 1.23 -12.13 -12.73
N LEU A 347 0.66 -13.15 -12.09
CA LEU A 347 0.63 -14.54 -12.53
C LEU A 347 -0.81 -14.96 -12.85
N TRP A 348 -0.97 -15.71 -13.94
CA TRP A 348 -2.17 -16.51 -14.20
C TRP A 348 -2.35 -17.58 -13.13
N ARG A 349 -3.57 -18.07 -12.94
CA ARG A 349 -3.91 -19.10 -11.94
C ARG A 349 -3.09 -20.40 -11.99
N ASP A 350 -2.46 -20.73 -13.12
CA ASP A 350 -1.54 -21.86 -13.25
C ASP A 350 -0.10 -21.58 -12.77
N GLY A 351 0.17 -20.38 -12.25
CA GLY A 351 1.48 -19.91 -11.80
C GLY A 351 2.38 -19.40 -12.93
N SER A 352 1.92 -19.39 -14.19
CA SER A 352 2.68 -18.78 -15.30
C SER A 352 2.49 -17.26 -15.35
N ARG A 353 3.51 -16.55 -15.83
CA ARG A 353 3.52 -15.07 -15.87
C ARG A 353 2.46 -14.51 -16.81
N LYS A 354 1.84 -13.40 -16.42
CA LYS A 354 1.14 -12.51 -17.36
C LYS A 354 2.14 -11.62 -18.10
N PRO A 355 1.77 -11.03 -19.27
CA PRO A 355 2.63 -10.09 -19.99
C PRO A 355 3.00 -8.84 -19.17
N SER A 356 2.12 -8.42 -18.25
CA SER A 356 2.34 -7.35 -17.28
C SER A 356 3.49 -7.59 -16.29
N TYR A 357 3.88 -8.85 -16.05
CA TYR A 357 4.87 -9.23 -15.03
C TYR A 357 6.22 -8.51 -15.21
N ASP A 358 6.80 -8.58 -16.41
CA ASP A 358 8.12 -8.00 -16.66
C ASP A 358 8.03 -6.46 -16.86
N THR A 359 6.86 -5.91 -17.21
CA THR A 359 6.59 -4.46 -17.14
C THR A 359 6.56 -3.95 -15.70
N PHE A 360 5.78 -4.59 -14.81
CA PHE A 360 5.72 -4.24 -13.38
C PHE A 360 7.11 -4.24 -12.73
N LYS A 361 7.91 -5.26 -13.04
CA LYS A 361 9.32 -5.38 -12.65
C LYS A 361 10.23 -4.28 -13.22
N ALA A 362 9.96 -3.81 -14.45
CA ALA A 362 10.67 -2.69 -15.05
C ALA A 362 10.28 -1.36 -14.37
N THR A 363 9.00 -1.13 -14.08
CA THR A 363 8.53 0.07 -13.36
C THR A 363 9.05 0.11 -11.92
N ILE A 364 9.14 -1.04 -11.23
CA ILE A 364 9.87 -1.18 -9.96
C ILE A 364 11.33 -0.76 -10.09
N ALA A 365 12.00 -1.14 -11.18
CA ALA A 365 13.38 -0.74 -11.41
C ALA A 365 13.50 0.77 -11.69
N GLU A 366 12.49 1.38 -12.32
CA GLU A 366 12.41 2.81 -12.62
C GLU A 366 12.25 3.70 -11.39
N VAL A 367 11.16 3.55 -10.62
CA VAL A 367 10.91 4.39 -9.43
C VAL A 367 12.01 4.25 -8.36
N ARG A 368 12.82 3.19 -8.46
CA ARG A 368 14.05 2.99 -7.66
C ARG A 368 15.27 3.78 -8.15
N ARG A 369 15.38 4.12 -9.44
CA ARG A 369 16.43 5.04 -9.95
C ARG A 369 16.17 6.48 -9.50
N ARG A 370 14.88 6.86 -9.44
CA ARG A 370 14.39 8.24 -9.16
C ARG A 370 14.81 9.26 -10.21
N ASP A 371 14.79 8.84 -11.47
CA ASP A 371 15.02 9.67 -12.66
C ASP A 371 13.74 9.91 -13.49
N THR A 372 12.59 9.38 -13.05
CA THR A 372 11.26 9.68 -13.58
C THR A 372 10.92 11.17 -13.40
N ASP A 373 10.60 11.84 -14.49
CA ASP A 373 10.22 13.26 -14.54
C ASP A 373 8.71 13.43 -14.43
N CYS A 374 8.25 13.90 -13.26
CA CYS A 374 6.84 14.05 -12.94
C CYS A 374 6.12 15.15 -13.72
N SER A 375 6.83 16.10 -14.34
CA SER A 375 6.19 17.10 -15.22
C SER A 375 5.64 16.49 -16.51
N ASN A 376 6.11 15.29 -16.87
CA ASN A 376 5.64 14.50 -18.01
C ASN A 376 4.66 13.37 -17.62
N VAL A 377 4.34 13.21 -16.32
CA VAL A 377 3.42 12.17 -15.84
C VAL A 377 1.99 12.67 -15.82
N ARG A 378 1.12 12.00 -16.58
CA ARG A 378 -0.28 12.41 -16.70
C ARG A 378 -1.04 12.16 -15.39
N GLY A 379 -1.69 13.20 -14.88
CA GLY A 379 -2.39 13.16 -13.59
C GLY A 379 -1.51 13.44 -12.38
N ALA A 380 -0.19 13.54 -12.54
CA ALA A 380 0.66 13.99 -11.45
C ALA A 380 0.34 15.46 -11.08
N PRO A 381 0.30 15.81 -9.78
CA PRO A 381 0.28 17.20 -9.34
C PRO A 381 1.42 18.00 -9.98
N GLN A 382 1.18 19.28 -10.25
CA GLN A 382 2.15 20.20 -10.83
C GLN A 382 2.47 21.29 -9.79
N ASP A 383 3.76 21.57 -9.59
CA ASP A 383 4.29 22.58 -8.65
C ASP A 383 4.11 24.04 -9.14
#